data_AF-A0A5B1QEQ0-F1
#
_entry.id   AF-A0A5B1QEQ0-F1
#
_cell.length_a   1.000
_cell.length_b   1.000
_cell.length_c   1.000
_cell.angle_alpha   90.00
_cell.angle_beta   90.00
_cell.angle_gamma   90.00
#
_symmetry.space_group_name_H-M   'P 1'
#
loop_
_entity.id
_entity.type
_entity.pdbx_description
1 polymer ?
#
loop_
_entity_poly.entity_id
_entity_poly.type
_entity_poly.pdbx_seq_one_letter_code
_entity_poly.pdbx_strand_id
1 'polypeptide(L)'
;MSSRGHLHSHTHVSSRNAPSGSARPLSPSTASHAGRENIPLRAQHPESTQLNVSTLPSRAHLNEAAHMLVVQENGLRVPFGDLWKAQRTVVIFIRHFWCALCQDYLQSIKKEVDHAALYRSGIRLIFVGCGSHALLKSYRHIFDMPYQMYTDPTARLYDLLGMTRTHRAAGHLHADTVSSDEGKYVKHGPVSGLAMVVRNALKVVMPPWEKGGDVTQLGGEFVLGPGLTCAYAHRMRNTRSHAPILDVLAAA
;
A
#
# COMPACT_ATOMS: atom_id res chain seq x y z
N MET A 1 -18.13 -9.40 67.40
CA MET A 1 -18.81 -10.26 68.40
C MET A 1 -20.07 -10.82 67.74
N SER A 2 -20.21 -12.16 67.79
CA SER A 2 -21.35 -13.04 67.42
C SER A 2 -22.04 -12.84 66.04
N SER A 3 -22.00 -13.81 65.10
CA SER A 3 -22.57 -15.20 65.11
C SER A 3 -24.10 -15.16 65.01
N ARG A 4 -24.83 -15.87 64.11
CA ARG A 4 -24.78 -17.27 63.63
C ARG A 4 -25.76 -17.42 62.44
N GLY A 5 -25.47 -18.21 61.41
CA GLY A 5 -26.07 -19.55 61.15
C GLY A 5 -27.07 -19.49 59.96
N HIS A 6 -27.29 -20.46 59.06
CA HIS A 6 -26.99 -21.89 58.94
C HIS A 6 -27.18 -22.32 57.45
N LEU A 7 -26.29 -23.15 56.86
CA LEU A 7 -26.46 -24.57 56.43
C LEU A 7 -27.29 -24.84 55.14
N HIS A 8 -26.64 -25.14 54.00
CA HIS A 8 -26.29 -26.47 53.40
C HIS A 8 -27.42 -27.18 52.61
N SER A 9 -27.13 -27.57 51.36
CA SER A 9 -27.30 -28.98 50.93
C SER A 9 -26.43 -29.31 49.70
N HIS A 10 -25.71 -30.42 49.80
CA HIS A 10 -25.02 -31.13 48.72
C HIS A 10 -25.95 -32.24 48.20
N THR A 11 -25.88 -32.56 46.90
CA THR A 11 -26.23 -33.90 46.40
C THR A 11 -25.22 -34.35 45.35
N HIS A 12 -24.77 -35.61 45.52
CA HIS A 12 -23.78 -36.33 44.72
C HIS A 12 -24.39 -37.71 44.43
N VAL A 13 -24.48 -38.12 43.16
CA VAL A 13 -24.80 -39.49 42.71
C VAL A 13 -24.06 -39.67 41.37
N SER A 14 -22.89 -40.33 41.31
CA SER A 14 -22.58 -41.77 41.27
C SER A 14 -22.68 -42.41 39.88
N SER A 15 -21.57 -43.03 39.46
CA SER A 15 -21.24 -43.62 38.15
C SER A 15 -21.85 -45.00 37.89
N ARG A 16 -21.90 -45.45 36.62
CA ARG A 16 -21.62 -46.86 36.24
C ARG A 16 -21.44 -47.09 34.70
N ASN A 17 -20.25 -47.58 34.36
CA ASN A 17 -19.78 -48.59 33.38
C ASN A 17 -20.36 -48.79 31.95
N ALA A 18 -19.40 -49.00 31.03
CA ALA A 18 -19.46 -49.49 29.64
C ALA A 18 -19.77 -51.00 29.51
N PRO A 19 -19.86 -51.57 28.28
CA PRO A 19 -18.64 -52.12 27.65
C PRO A 19 -18.53 -52.02 26.11
N SER A 20 -17.31 -52.30 25.66
CA SER A 20 -16.78 -52.41 24.30
C SER A 20 -17.23 -53.65 23.51
N GLY A 21 -17.24 -53.56 22.17
CA GLY A 21 -17.27 -54.72 21.28
C GLY A 21 -16.72 -54.39 19.89
N SER A 22 -15.62 -55.05 19.50
CA SER A 22 -14.98 -54.97 18.19
C SER A 22 -15.34 -56.20 17.37
N ALA A 23 -15.57 -56.07 16.05
CA ALA A 23 -15.05 -56.97 15.00
C ALA A 23 -15.58 -56.60 13.60
N ARG A 24 -14.66 -56.55 12.63
CA ARG A 24 -14.87 -56.76 11.18
C ARG A 24 -14.50 -58.25 10.91
N PRO A 25 -14.89 -58.95 9.80
CA PRO A 25 -14.45 -58.57 8.44
C PRO A 25 -15.28 -59.05 7.21
N LEU A 26 -14.88 -58.52 6.03
CA LEU A 26 -14.86 -59.04 4.64
C LEU A 26 -16.10 -59.04 3.69
N SER A 27 -15.79 -58.56 2.47
CA SER A 27 -16.50 -58.28 1.20
C SER A 27 -16.85 -59.56 0.38
N PRO A 28 -17.26 -59.56 -0.92
CA PRO A 28 -17.47 -58.49 -1.95
C PRO A 28 -18.77 -58.63 -2.80
N SER A 29 -19.05 -57.70 -3.73
CA SER A 29 -19.33 -58.00 -5.18
C SER A 29 -20.04 -56.86 -5.95
N THR A 30 -19.35 -56.42 -7.01
CA THR A 30 -19.80 -56.12 -8.40
C THR A 30 -20.83 -55.03 -8.79
N ALA A 31 -20.43 -54.33 -9.86
CA ALA A 31 -21.20 -53.68 -10.94
C ALA A 31 -21.80 -52.29 -10.61
N SER A 32 -21.81 -51.28 -11.48
CA SER A 32 -21.63 -51.22 -12.94
C SER A 32 -21.20 -49.81 -13.39
N HIS A 33 -20.68 -49.73 -14.62
CA HIS A 33 -20.37 -48.52 -15.38
C HIS A 33 -21.54 -47.54 -15.52
N ALA A 34 -21.27 -46.25 -15.31
CA ALA A 34 -21.87 -45.17 -16.10
C ALA A 34 -21.07 -43.86 -15.95
N GLY A 35 -20.73 -43.22 -17.08
CA GLY A 35 -20.52 -41.77 -17.16
C GLY A 35 -19.11 -41.22 -16.90
N ARG A 36 -18.16 -41.44 -17.83
CA ARG A 36 -17.05 -40.50 -18.02
C ARG A 36 -17.50 -39.41 -19.00
N GLU A 37 -18.19 -38.40 -18.49
CA GLU A 37 -18.32 -37.13 -19.21
C GLU A 37 -17.03 -36.33 -19.02
N ASN A 38 -16.37 -36.05 -20.14
CA ASN A 38 -15.19 -35.20 -20.22
C ASN A 38 -15.57 -33.76 -19.84
N ILE A 39 -15.33 -33.36 -18.59
CA ILE A 39 -15.38 -31.95 -18.19
C ILE A 39 -14.13 -31.25 -18.73
N PRO A 40 -14.24 -30.23 -19.60
CA PRO A 40 -13.08 -29.44 -19.98
C PRO A 40 -12.63 -28.63 -18.76
N LEU A 41 -11.51 -29.01 -18.18
CA LEU A 41 -10.81 -28.21 -17.17
C LEU A 41 -10.18 -26.99 -17.84
N ARG A 42 -10.97 -25.95 -18.08
CA ARG A 42 -10.46 -24.60 -18.31
C ARG A 42 -11.43 -23.56 -17.77
N ALA A 43 -11.48 -23.45 -16.45
CA ALA A 43 -11.83 -22.19 -15.83
C ALA A 43 -10.75 -21.19 -16.25
N GLN A 44 -11.08 -20.37 -17.24
CA GLN A 44 -10.32 -19.18 -17.56
C GLN A 44 -10.25 -18.34 -16.28
N HIS A 45 -9.07 -18.27 -15.69
CA HIS A 45 -8.77 -17.25 -14.70
C HIS A 45 -9.14 -15.89 -15.31
N PRO A 46 -9.88 -15.02 -14.59
CA PRO A 46 -10.08 -13.67 -15.07
C PRO A 46 -8.70 -13.04 -15.19
N GLU A 47 -8.36 -12.67 -16.41
CA GLU A 47 -7.22 -11.84 -16.74
C GLU A 47 -7.21 -10.67 -15.76
N SER A 48 -6.24 -10.68 -14.86
CA SER A 48 -6.06 -9.62 -13.88
C SER A 48 -5.94 -8.32 -14.65
N THR A 49 -6.89 -7.41 -14.43
CA THR A 49 -6.92 -6.05 -14.96
C THR A 49 -5.60 -5.35 -14.64
N GLN A 50 -4.58 -5.54 -15.48
CA GLN A 50 -3.40 -4.70 -15.47
C GLN A 50 -3.88 -3.35 -15.98
N LEU A 51 -4.28 -2.48 -15.06
CA LEU A 51 -4.44 -1.06 -15.36
C LEU A 51 -3.13 -0.61 -15.99
N ASN A 52 -3.19 -0.22 -17.27
CA ASN A 52 -2.03 0.27 -18.00
C ASN A 52 -1.40 1.43 -17.21
N VAL A 53 -0.07 1.46 -17.19
CA VAL A 53 0.80 2.40 -16.46
C VAL A 53 0.23 3.82 -16.44
N SER A 54 -0.26 4.29 -17.59
CA SER A 54 -0.74 5.67 -17.76
C SER A 54 -2.25 5.81 -17.96
N THR A 55 -3.01 4.71 -17.93
CA THR A 55 -4.47 4.78 -18.11
C THR A 55 -5.13 5.50 -16.93
N LEU A 56 -5.89 6.55 -17.23
CA LEU A 56 -6.64 7.29 -16.22
C LEU A 56 -7.62 6.36 -15.47
N PRO A 57 -7.77 6.49 -14.14
CA PRO A 57 -8.79 5.75 -13.40
C PRO A 57 -10.18 6.00 -13.98
N SER A 58 -11.03 4.97 -14.00
CA SER A 58 -12.44 5.14 -14.33
C SER A 58 -13.09 6.12 -13.35
N ARG A 59 -14.16 6.80 -13.78
CA ARG A 59 -14.89 7.73 -12.90
C ARG A 59 -15.39 7.05 -11.62
N ALA A 60 -15.77 5.77 -11.70
CA ALA A 60 -16.19 4.97 -10.55
C ALA A 60 -15.03 4.73 -9.57
N HIS A 61 -13.86 4.29 -10.07
CA HIS A 61 -12.67 4.09 -9.21
C HIS A 61 -12.18 5.42 -8.61
N LEU A 62 -12.19 6.50 -9.39
CA LEU A 62 -11.80 7.83 -8.88
C LEU A 62 -12.77 8.31 -7.81
N ASN A 63 -14.07 8.06 -7.97
CA ASN A 63 -15.08 8.37 -6.97
C ASN A 63 -14.87 7.54 -5.69
N GLU A 64 -14.63 6.23 -5.80
CA GLU A 64 -14.35 5.40 -4.63
C GLU A 64 -13.08 5.85 -3.91
N ALA A 65 -12.00 6.11 -4.66
CA ALA A 65 -10.75 6.65 -4.12
C ALA A 65 -10.97 7.98 -3.39
N ALA A 66 -11.83 8.87 -3.91
CA ALA A 66 -12.14 10.15 -3.26
C ALA A 66 -12.78 9.99 -1.86
N HIS A 67 -13.53 8.91 -1.63
CA HIS A 67 -14.18 8.62 -0.34
C HIS A 67 -13.27 7.87 0.64
N MET A 68 -12.12 7.36 0.19
CA MET A 68 -11.15 6.72 1.07
C MET A 68 -10.58 7.71 2.08
N LEU A 69 -10.35 7.25 3.30
CA LEU A 69 -9.71 8.06 4.34
C LEU A 69 -8.20 7.90 4.28
N VAL A 70 -7.49 9.02 4.29
CA VAL A 70 -6.05 9.10 4.51
C VAL A 70 -5.77 9.80 5.84
N VAL A 71 -4.63 9.48 6.44
CA VAL A 71 -4.23 9.95 7.78
C VAL A 71 -3.17 11.04 7.65
N GLN A 72 -3.38 12.14 8.36
CA GLN A 72 -2.44 13.27 8.45
C GLN A 72 -1.37 13.04 9.54
N GLU A 73 -0.36 13.91 9.59
CA GLU A 73 0.71 13.88 10.59
C GLU A 73 0.19 13.79 12.04
N ASN A 74 -0.88 14.53 12.35
CA ASN A 74 -1.54 14.55 13.67
C ASN A 74 -2.47 13.34 13.94
N GLY A 75 -2.56 12.37 13.03
CA GLY A 75 -3.46 11.22 13.15
C GLY A 75 -4.90 11.47 12.68
N LEU A 76 -5.24 12.69 12.26
CA LEU A 76 -6.57 13.00 11.74
C LEU A 76 -6.82 12.27 10.42
N ARG A 77 -7.98 11.65 10.32
CA ARG A 77 -8.46 11.00 9.10
C ARG A 77 -9.25 12.00 8.27
N VAL A 78 -8.92 12.12 6.99
CA VAL A 78 -9.63 12.98 6.04
C VAL A 78 -9.95 12.23 4.76
N PRO A 79 -11.09 12.53 4.10
CA PRO A 79 -11.37 12.02 2.77
C PRO A 79 -10.27 12.42 1.78
N PHE A 80 -9.79 11.48 0.99
CA PHE A 80 -8.76 11.72 0.00
C PHE A 80 -9.20 12.77 -1.04
N GLY A 81 -10.48 12.77 -1.41
CA GLY A 81 -11.08 13.75 -2.32
C GLY A 81 -10.97 15.19 -1.83
N ASP A 82 -10.98 15.41 -0.51
CA ASP A 82 -10.86 16.75 0.07
C ASP A 82 -9.50 17.38 -0.21
N LEU A 83 -8.50 16.59 -0.57
CA LEU A 83 -7.15 17.06 -0.86
C LEU A 83 -7.02 17.73 -2.24
N TRP A 84 -7.97 17.50 -3.13
CA TRP A 84 -7.91 17.94 -4.54
C TRP A 84 -9.24 18.41 -5.12
N LYS A 85 -10.36 18.33 -4.39
CA LYS A 85 -11.66 18.79 -4.90
C LYS A 85 -11.68 20.28 -5.29
N ALA A 86 -10.92 21.13 -4.60
CA ALA A 86 -10.93 22.58 -4.79
C ALA A 86 -9.81 23.10 -5.70
N GLN A 87 -8.74 22.31 -5.88
CA GLN A 87 -7.50 22.77 -6.51
C GLN A 87 -6.85 21.61 -7.25
N ARG A 88 -6.21 21.92 -8.37
CA ARG A 88 -5.35 20.99 -9.10
C ARG A 88 -4.21 20.53 -8.19
N THR A 89 -4.11 19.23 -7.97
CA THR A 89 -3.16 18.64 -7.03
C THR A 89 -2.39 17.51 -7.68
N VAL A 90 -1.07 17.64 -7.67
CA VAL A 90 -0.14 16.54 -7.95
C VAL A 90 -0.02 15.70 -6.69
N VAL A 91 -0.34 14.41 -6.81
CA VAL A 91 -0.30 13.43 -5.73
C VAL A 91 0.77 12.40 -6.04
N ILE A 92 1.78 12.32 -5.18
CA ILE A 92 2.86 11.34 -5.30
C ILE A 92 2.67 10.25 -4.25
N PHE A 93 2.46 9.02 -4.70
CA PHE A 93 2.44 7.84 -3.87
C PHE A 93 3.84 7.25 -3.78
N ILE A 94 4.45 7.30 -2.59
CA ILE A 94 5.74 6.63 -2.35
C ILE A 94 5.52 5.14 -2.07
N ARG A 95 6.55 4.32 -2.28
CA ARG A 95 6.47 2.88 -2.02
C ARG A 95 6.29 2.56 -0.53
N HIS A 96 7.23 3.03 0.30
CA HIS A 96 7.25 2.87 1.76
C HIS A 96 8.30 3.83 2.36
N PHE A 97 8.19 4.15 3.66
CA PHE A 97 9.04 5.17 4.31
C PHE A 97 10.52 4.78 4.44
N TRP A 98 10.84 3.49 4.40
CA TRP A 98 12.23 2.98 4.43
C TRP A 98 12.85 2.79 3.04
N CYS A 99 12.20 3.24 1.96
CA CYS A 99 12.66 3.00 0.59
C CYS A 99 13.76 3.98 0.19
N ALA A 100 15.00 3.50 0.03
CA ALA A 100 16.12 4.32 -0.44
C ALA A 100 15.83 4.99 -1.80
N LEU A 101 15.16 4.30 -2.71
CA LEU A 101 14.81 4.84 -4.03
C LEU A 101 13.76 5.94 -3.94
N CYS A 102 12.78 5.84 -3.03
CA CYS A 102 11.85 6.95 -2.80
C CYS A 102 12.56 8.13 -2.13
N GLN A 103 13.54 7.87 -1.26
CA GLN A 103 14.35 8.95 -0.68
C GLN A 103 15.19 9.69 -1.75
N ASP A 104 15.77 8.96 -2.71
CA ASP A 104 16.44 9.56 -3.87
C ASP A 104 15.47 10.42 -4.70
N TYR A 105 14.25 9.93 -4.93
CA TYR A 105 13.22 10.66 -5.67
C TYR A 105 12.77 11.92 -4.94
N LEU A 106 12.49 11.87 -3.64
CA LEU A 106 12.15 13.06 -2.85
C LEU A 106 13.29 14.09 -2.84
N GLN A 107 14.54 13.62 -2.79
CA GLN A 107 15.71 14.49 -2.90
C GLN A 107 15.84 15.14 -4.28
N SER A 108 15.41 14.46 -5.35
CA SER A 108 15.38 15.04 -6.70
C SER A 108 14.27 16.08 -6.82
N ILE A 109 13.06 15.79 -6.29
CA ILE A 109 11.94 16.74 -6.22
C ILE A 109 12.35 18.02 -5.48
N LYS A 110 13.02 17.90 -4.32
CA LYS A 110 13.51 19.06 -3.57
C LYS A 110 14.45 19.94 -4.42
N LYS A 111 15.27 19.32 -5.27
CA LYS A 111 16.25 20.03 -6.11
C LYS A 111 15.61 20.66 -7.35
N GLU A 112 14.67 19.96 -7.96
CA GLU A 112 14.12 20.30 -9.28
C GLU A 112 12.89 21.22 -9.22
N VAL A 113 12.11 21.14 -8.14
CA VAL A 113 10.86 21.90 -8.03
C VAL A 113 11.08 23.25 -7.36
N ASP A 114 10.82 24.34 -8.08
CA ASP A 114 10.69 25.67 -7.49
C ASP A 114 9.34 25.78 -6.76
N HIS A 115 9.40 25.70 -5.42
CA HIS A 115 8.23 25.82 -4.54
C HIS A 115 7.45 27.13 -4.73
N ALA A 116 8.15 28.23 -4.98
CA ALA A 116 7.51 29.53 -5.13
C ALA A 116 6.79 29.63 -6.48
N ALA A 117 7.39 29.11 -7.55
CA ALA A 117 6.73 29.00 -8.84
C ALA A 117 5.52 28.07 -8.79
N LEU A 118 5.66 26.90 -8.17
CA LEU A 118 4.56 25.95 -7.99
C LEU A 118 3.40 26.59 -7.21
N TYR A 119 3.69 27.29 -6.11
CA TYR A 119 2.66 28.01 -5.34
C TYR A 119 1.93 29.06 -6.19
N ARG A 120 2.67 29.87 -6.96
CA ARG A 120 2.07 30.90 -7.85
C ARG A 120 1.21 30.31 -8.96
N SER A 121 1.52 29.09 -9.42
CA SER A 121 0.73 28.40 -10.45
C SER A 121 -0.64 27.91 -9.94
N GLY A 122 -0.88 27.95 -8.63
CA GLY A 122 -2.10 27.39 -8.05
C GLY A 122 -2.15 25.86 -8.12
N ILE A 123 -1.02 25.18 -8.33
CA ILE A 123 -0.91 23.73 -8.26
C ILE A 123 -0.42 23.33 -6.88
N ARG A 124 -1.08 22.34 -6.26
CA ARG A 124 -0.66 21.77 -4.99
C ARG A 124 0.15 20.49 -5.23
N LEU A 125 1.21 20.27 -4.44
CA LEU A 125 1.94 19.00 -4.42
C LEU A 125 1.83 18.35 -3.04
N ILE A 126 1.40 17.08 -3.01
CA ILE A 126 1.29 16.28 -1.79
C ILE A 126 1.90 14.89 -1.97
N PHE A 127 2.21 14.25 -0.84
CA PHE A 127 2.73 12.88 -0.81
C PHE A 127 1.78 11.97 -0.03
N VAL A 128 1.67 10.72 -0.47
CA VAL A 128 0.94 9.66 0.22
C VAL A 128 1.87 8.47 0.42
N GLY A 129 2.00 8.02 1.67
CA GLY A 129 2.69 6.77 2.03
C GLY A 129 1.70 5.65 2.39
N CYS A 130 2.22 4.47 2.71
CA CYS A 130 1.44 3.31 3.17
C CYS A 130 1.87 2.79 4.55
N GLY A 131 2.71 3.55 5.28
CA GLY A 131 3.16 3.21 6.62
C GLY A 131 2.39 3.95 7.72
N SER A 132 2.90 3.90 8.94
CA SER A 132 2.34 4.61 10.09
C SER A 132 2.41 6.13 9.92
N HIS A 133 1.36 6.83 10.34
CA HIS A 133 1.34 8.30 10.30
C HIS A 133 2.38 8.91 11.25
N ALA A 134 2.80 8.17 12.28
CA ALA A 134 3.86 8.57 13.21
C ALA A 134 5.22 8.81 12.50
N LEU A 135 5.41 8.24 11.31
CA LEU A 135 6.62 8.44 10.49
C LEU A 135 6.57 9.71 9.64
N LEU A 136 5.39 10.31 9.40
CA LEU A 136 5.23 11.44 8.48
C LEU A 136 6.09 12.64 8.86
N LYS A 137 6.09 13.01 10.15
CA LYS A 137 6.86 14.15 10.66
C LYS A 137 8.36 13.97 10.40
N SER A 138 8.91 12.83 10.82
CA SER A 138 10.32 12.51 10.63
C SER A 138 10.68 12.41 9.15
N TYR A 139 9.83 11.78 8.34
CA TYR A 139 10.09 11.60 6.91
C TYR A 139 10.12 12.93 6.17
N ARG A 140 9.17 13.84 6.45
CA ARG A 140 9.18 15.21 5.92
C ARG A 140 10.42 15.98 6.35
N HIS A 141 10.89 15.78 7.58
CA HIS A 141 12.07 16.45 8.13
C HIS A 141 13.39 15.97 7.51
N ILE A 142 13.49 14.72 7.04
CA ILE A 142 14.70 14.23 6.32
C ILE A 142 15.05 15.16 5.17
N PHE A 143 14.03 15.52 4.39
CA PHE A 143 14.17 16.32 3.19
C PHE A 143 13.90 17.80 3.44
N ASP A 144 13.41 18.20 4.62
CA ASP A 144 13.01 19.58 4.88
C ASP A 144 12.08 20.10 3.76
N MET A 145 11.05 19.30 3.45
CA MET A 145 10.11 19.60 2.38
C MET A 145 8.89 20.35 2.92
N PRO A 146 8.41 21.41 2.23
CA PRO A 146 7.28 22.21 2.66
C PRO A 146 5.92 21.58 2.33
N TYR A 147 5.91 20.37 1.74
CA TYR A 147 4.70 19.72 1.26
C TYR A 147 4.03 18.88 2.32
N GLN A 148 2.71 18.83 2.24
CA GLN A 148 1.90 18.00 3.13
C GLN A 148 2.05 16.53 2.75
N MET A 149 2.13 15.69 3.77
CA MET A 149 2.23 14.24 3.62
C MET A 149 1.08 13.57 4.35
N TYR A 150 0.57 12.50 3.73
CA TYR A 150 -0.53 11.69 4.22
C TYR A 150 -0.11 10.22 4.18
N THR A 151 -0.90 9.36 4.82
CA THR A 151 -0.71 7.92 4.67
C THR A 151 -2.03 7.17 4.62
N ASP A 152 -2.06 6.10 3.84
CA ASP A 152 -3.07 5.04 3.94
C ASP A 152 -2.38 3.76 4.42
N PRO A 153 -2.38 3.45 5.73
CA PRO A 153 -1.74 2.26 6.27
C PRO A 153 -2.36 0.95 5.79
N THR A 154 -3.55 0.99 5.18
CA THR A 154 -4.22 -0.20 4.63
C THR A 154 -3.78 -0.51 3.21
N ALA A 155 -3.12 0.44 2.54
CA ALA A 155 -2.79 0.42 1.12
C ALA A 155 -3.98 0.21 0.16
N ARG A 156 -5.23 0.26 0.63
CA ARG A 156 -6.42 0.08 -0.22
C ARG A 156 -6.54 1.20 -1.26
N LEU A 157 -6.12 2.42 -0.94
CA LEU A 157 -6.07 3.51 -1.91
C LEU A 157 -5.08 3.22 -3.05
N TYR A 158 -3.99 2.49 -2.76
CA TYR A 158 -3.05 2.06 -3.78
C TYR A 158 -3.70 1.06 -4.74
N ASP A 159 -4.38 0.06 -4.18
CA ASP A 159 -5.10 -0.96 -4.94
C ASP A 159 -6.20 -0.35 -5.83
N LEU A 160 -7.01 0.57 -5.29
CA LEU A 160 -8.08 1.26 -6.03
C LEU A 160 -7.56 2.11 -7.19
N LEU A 161 -6.40 2.74 -7.02
CA LEU A 161 -5.75 3.51 -8.06
C LEU A 161 -4.92 2.63 -9.01
N GLY A 162 -4.87 1.31 -8.79
CA GLY A 162 -4.22 0.34 -9.67
C GLY A 162 -2.71 0.20 -9.48
N MET A 163 -2.15 0.71 -8.38
CA MET A 163 -0.74 0.50 -8.07
C MET A 163 -0.53 -0.93 -7.59
N THR A 164 0.51 -1.59 -8.12
CA THR A 164 0.75 -3.01 -7.89
C THR A 164 1.79 -3.26 -6.79
N ARG A 165 2.05 -4.53 -6.49
CA ARG A 165 3.12 -4.96 -5.60
C ARG A 165 4.14 -5.75 -6.39
N THR A 166 5.41 -5.61 -6.05
CA THR A 166 6.48 -6.44 -6.65
C THR A 166 6.42 -7.84 -6.07
N HIS A 167 6.60 -8.87 -6.92
CA HIS A 167 6.68 -10.26 -6.47
C HIS A 167 7.90 -10.58 -5.58
N ARG A 168 8.83 -9.62 -5.38
CA ARG A 168 10.03 -9.79 -4.53
C ARG A 168 10.29 -8.51 -3.72
N ALA A 169 10.41 -8.66 -2.40
CA ALA A 169 10.74 -7.56 -1.46
C ALA A 169 12.10 -6.89 -1.74
N ALA A 170 13.03 -7.64 -2.33
CA ALA A 170 14.30 -7.14 -2.83
C ALA A 170 14.22 -6.99 -4.35
N GLY A 171 14.57 -5.80 -4.85
CA GLY A 171 14.63 -5.45 -6.26
C GLY A 171 15.64 -6.29 -7.04
N HIS A 172 15.32 -7.56 -7.27
CA HIS A 172 15.96 -8.33 -8.32
C HIS A 172 15.58 -7.68 -9.64
N LEU A 173 16.63 -7.20 -10.29
CA LEU A 173 16.66 -6.59 -11.60
C LEU A 173 16.03 -7.57 -12.59
N HIS A 174 14.78 -7.33 -12.96
CA HIS A 174 14.39 -7.62 -14.32
C HIS A 174 14.59 -6.34 -15.11
N ALA A 175 15.44 -6.42 -16.11
CA ALA A 175 15.74 -5.38 -17.09
C ALA A 175 14.55 -5.18 -18.04
N ASP A 176 13.34 -5.11 -17.48
CA ASP A 176 12.13 -5.00 -18.26
C ASP A 176 11.86 -3.51 -18.50
N THR A 177 12.49 -2.99 -19.54
CA THR A 177 12.16 -1.72 -20.22
C THR A 177 11.98 -0.52 -19.30
N VAL A 178 13.02 -0.19 -18.53
CA VAL A 178 13.17 1.17 -17.99
C VAL A 178 13.23 2.09 -19.21
N SER A 179 12.22 2.96 -19.41
CA SER A 179 12.35 4.02 -20.41
C SER A 179 13.55 4.87 -20.00
N SER A 180 14.32 5.42 -20.94
CA SER A 180 15.58 6.12 -20.63
C SER A 180 15.47 7.28 -19.63
N ASP A 181 14.25 7.72 -19.30
CA ASP A 181 13.94 8.72 -18.28
C ASP A 181 13.60 8.16 -16.90
N GLU A 182 12.99 6.97 -16.82
CA GLU A 182 12.63 6.34 -15.56
C GLU A 182 13.91 5.98 -14.78
N GLY A 183 14.04 6.50 -13.56
CA GLY A 183 15.18 6.20 -12.71
C GLY A 183 16.41 7.12 -12.84
N LYS A 184 16.35 8.20 -13.64
CA LYS A 184 17.41 9.25 -13.62
C LYS A 184 17.62 9.87 -12.23
N TYR A 185 16.59 9.82 -11.37
CA TYR A 185 16.66 10.28 -9.99
C TYR A 185 17.50 9.37 -9.08
N VAL A 186 17.73 8.10 -9.46
CA VAL A 186 18.42 7.11 -8.63
C VAL A 186 19.90 7.47 -8.51
N LYS A 187 20.34 7.76 -7.29
CA LYS A 187 21.72 8.19 -6.98
C LYS A 187 22.50 7.13 -6.23
N HIS A 188 21.81 6.17 -5.62
CA HIS A 188 22.44 5.18 -4.77
C HIS A 188 22.16 3.74 -5.24
N GLY A 189 23.22 2.94 -5.27
CA GLY A 189 23.11 1.48 -5.36
C GLY A 189 22.57 0.88 -4.06
N PRO A 190 22.30 -0.44 -4.01
CA PRO A 190 21.64 -1.08 -2.88
C PRO A 190 22.32 -0.84 -1.51
N VAL A 191 23.65 -0.98 -1.45
CA VAL A 191 24.43 -0.82 -0.21
C VAL A 191 24.46 0.64 0.23
N SER A 192 24.83 1.56 -0.67
CA SER A 192 24.86 3.00 -0.38
C SER A 192 23.47 3.54 -0.04
N GLY A 193 22.42 3.01 -0.66
CA GLY A 193 21.04 3.40 -0.40
C GLY A 193 20.59 2.99 0.99
N LEU A 194 20.90 1.77 1.41
CA LEU A 194 20.64 1.33 2.79
C LEU A 194 21.39 2.20 3.80
N ALA A 195 22.67 2.47 3.58
CA ALA A 195 23.47 3.34 4.44
C ALA A 195 22.87 4.76 4.54
N MET A 196 22.39 5.31 3.42
CA MET A 196 21.68 6.59 3.40
C MET A 196 20.41 6.54 4.25
N VAL A 197 19.56 5.51 4.09
CA VAL A 197 18.31 5.39 4.85
C VAL A 197 18.61 5.35 6.35
N VAL A 198 19.60 4.54 6.78
CA VAL A 198 20.02 4.46 8.19
C VAL A 198 20.51 5.81 8.69
N ARG A 199 21.40 6.48 7.95
CA ARG A 199 21.92 7.80 8.32
C ARG A 199 20.79 8.82 8.47
N ASN A 200 19.85 8.86 7.54
CA ASN A 200 18.73 9.80 7.55
C ASN A 200 17.77 9.49 8.72
N ALA A 201 17.51 8.22 9.00
CA ALA A 201 16.69 7.78 10.12
C ALA A 201 17.27 8.21 11.47
N LEU A 202 18.59 8.04 11.66
CA LEU A 202 19.29 8.50 12.85
C LEU A 202 19.25 10.03 12.98
N LYS A 203 19.49 10.76 11.88
CA LYS A 203 19.48 12.24 11.85
C LYS A 203 18.17 12.84 12.38
N VAL A 204 17.03 12.22 12.08
CA VAL A 204 15.70 12.75 12.44
C VAL A 204 15.04 11.99 13.59
N VAL A 205 15.79 11.10 14.25
CA VAL A 205 15.30 10.21 15.32
C VAL A 205 14.00 9.51 14.90
N MET A 206 14.04 8.87 13.74
CA MET A 206 12.88 8.17 13.20
C MET A 206 12.56 6.94 14.07
N PRO A 207 11.31 6.74 14.52
CA PRO A 207 10.94 5.64 15.41
C PRO A 207 11.05 4.28 14.69
N PRO A 208 12.02 3.41 15.04
CA PRO A 208 12.26 2.16 14.32
C PRO A 208 11.18 1.09 14.54
N TRP A 209 10.37 1.23 15.59
CA TRP A 209 9.25 0.32 15.90
C TRP A 209 8.01 0.60 15.05
N GLU A 210 7.94 1.76 14.39
CA GLU A 210 6.81 2.12 13.54
C GLU A 210 6.87 1.41 12.19
N LYS A 211 5.70 0.99 11.69
CA LYS A 211 5.59 0.29 10.42
C LYS A 211 5.84 1.24 9.26
N GLY A 212 6.87 0.99 8.46
CA GLY A 212 7.19 1.83 7.29
C GLY A 212 6.31 1.63 6.06
N GLY A 213 5.44 0.61 6.08
CA GLY A 213 4.67 0.17 4.92
C GLY A 213 5.18 -1.16 4.36
N ASP A 214 4.40 -1.75 3.46
CA ASP A 214 4.77 -2.99 2.75
C ASP A 214 5.92 -2.71 1.78
N VAL A 215 7.05 -3.41 1.96
CA VAL A 215 8.25 -3.25 1.13
C VAL A 215 8.03 -3.67 -0.33
N THR A 216 6.99 -4.48 -0.60
CA THR A 216 6.63 -4.89 -1.96
C THR A 216 5.76 -3.85 -2.67
N GLN A 217 5.17 -2.90 -1.95
CA GLN A 217 4.29 -1.89 -2.55
C GLN A 217 5.05 -1.05 -3.60
N LEU A 218 4.42 -0.86 -4.76
CA LEU A 218 4.83 0.13 -5.75
C LEU A 218 4.02 1.41 -5.58
N GLY A 219 4.62 2.51 -6.00
CA GLY A 219 4.03 3.85 -5.95
C GLY A 219 3.52 4.31 -7.32
N GLY A 220 3.34 5.61 -7.45
CA GLY A 220 2.86 6.25 -8.67
C GLY A 220 2.57 7.73 -8.48
N GLU A 221 2.20 8.39 -9.57
CA GLU A 221 1.93 9.82 -9.62
C GLU A 221 0.60 10.09 -10.32
N PHE A 222 -0.18 11.02 -9.77
CA PHE A 222 -1.47 11.41 -10.33
C PHE A 222 -1.62 12.92 -10.29
N VAL A 223 -2.25 13.47 -11.32
CA VAL A 223 -2.72 14.86 -11.31
C VAL A 223 -4.24 14.82 -11.16
N LEU A 224 -4.71 15.21 -9.98
CA LEU A 224 -6.12 15.13 -9.60
C LEU A 224 -6.73 16.52 -9.43
N GLY A 225 -8.04 16.61 -9.68
CA GLY A 225 -8.83 17.81 -9.46
C GLY A 225 -8.53 18.97 -10.41
N PRO A 226 -9.22 20.11 -10.25
CA PRO A 226 -10.36 20.31 -9.35
C PRO A 226 -11.56 19.42 -9.72
N GLY A 227 -12.46 19.20 -8.75
CA GLY A 227 -13.58 18.27 -8.90
C GLY A 227 -13.13 16.83 -9.12
N LEU A 228 -14.07 15.94 -9.48
CA LEU A 228 -13.82 14.51 -9.69
C LEU A 228 -13.12 14.23 -11.04
N THR A 229 -11.89 14.74 -11.19
CA THR A 229 -11.10 14.66 -12.43
C THR A 229 -9.70 14.12 -12.17
N CYS A 230 -9.15 13.44 -13.17
CA CYS A 230 -7.77 12.98 -13.20
C CYS A 230 -7.20 13.30 -14.58
N ALA A 231 -6.19 14.16 -14.64
CA ALA A 231 -5.58 14.62 -15.90
C ALA A 231 -4.32 13.82 -16.27
N TYR A 232 -3.70 13.17 -15.27
CA TYR A 232 -2.50 12.37 -15.44
C TYR A 232 -2.52 11.20 -14.46
N ALA A 233 -2.04 10.06 -14.91
CA ALA A 233 -1.76 8.89 -14.09
C ALA A 233 -0.45 8.27 -14.53
N HIS A 234 0.36 7.86 -13.56
CA HIS A 234 1.52 7.00 -13.75
C HIS A 234 1.58 6.01 -12.60
N ARG A 235 1.73 4.73 -12.93
CA ARG A 235 1.92 3.65 -11.96
C ARG A 235 3.30 3.07 -12.16
N MET A 236 4.08 2.97 -11.09
CA MET A 236 5.39 2.36 -11.17
C MET A 236 5.25 0.90 -11.67
N ARG A 237 6.03 0.54 -12.69
CA ARG A 237 6.20 -0.83 -13.19
C ARG A 237 7.15 -1.66 -12.34
N ASN A 238 8.13 -1.00 -11.73
CA ASN A 238 9.14 -1.63 -10.88
C ASN A 238 9.59 -0.64 -9.79
N THR A 239 10.55 -1.03 -8.95
CA THR A 239 10.98 -0.24 -7.79
C THR A 239 11.68 1.09 -8.12
N ARG A 240 12.08 1.31 -9.38
CA ARG A 240 12.82 2.47 -9.88
C ARG A 240 12.05 3.37 -10.85
N SER A 241 10.79 3.03 -11.13
CA SER A 241 10.03 3.66 -12.21
C SER A 241 9.05 4.72 -11.71
N HIS A 242 9.47 5.59 -10.78
CA HIS A 242 8.74 6.84 -10.54
C HIS A 242 8.85 7.70 -11.81
N ALA A 243 7.77 8.40 -12.18
CA ALA A 243 7.83 9.35 -13.29
C ALA A 243 8.76 10.52 -12.94
N PRO A 244 9.46 11.14 -13.91
CA PRO A 244 10.18 12.39 -13.67
C PRO A 244 9.22 13.48 -13.19
N ILE A 245 9.54 14.16 -12.08
CA ILE A 245 8.63 15.13 -11.47
C ILE A 245 8.25 16.27 -12.41
N LEU A 246 9.18 16.71 -13.26
CA LEU A 246 8.91 17.79 -14.21
C LEU A 246 7.87 17.39 -15.26
N ASP A 247 7.82 16.12 -15.67
CA ASP A 247 6.80 15.62 -16.59
C ASP A 247 5.43 15.59 -15.92
N VAL A 248 5.38 15.18 -14.65
CA VAL A 248 4.15 15.18 -13.85
C VAL A 248 3.63 16.60 -13.65
N LEU A 249 4.52 17.56 -13.36
CA LEU A 249 4.17 18.98 -13.22
C LEU A 249 3.74 19.60 -14.56
N ALA A 250 4.32 19.19 -15.68
CA ALA A 250 3.90 19.67 -17.01
C ALA A 250 2.49 19.20 -17.39
N ALA A 251 2.03 18.07 -16.83
CA ALA A 251 0.66 17.56 -17.00
C ALA A 251 -0.34 18.17 -16.00
N ALA A 252 0.12 18.99 -15.05
CA ALA A 252 -0.68 19.57 -13.98
C ALA A 252 -1.38 20.87 -14.37
#